data_AF-A0A8X6IQR6-F1
#
_entry.id   AF-A0A8X6IQR6-F1
#
_cell.length_a   1.000
_cell.length_b   1.000
_cell.length_c   1.000
_cell.angle_alpha   90.00
_cell.angle_beta   90.00
_cell.angle_gamma   90.00
#
_symmetry.space_group_name_H-M   'P 1'
#
loop_
_entity.id
_entity.type
_entity.pdbx_description
1 polymer ?
#
loop_
_entity_poly.entity_id
_entity_poly.type
_entity_poly.pdbx_seq_one_letter_code
_entity_poly.pdbx_strand_id
1 'polypeptide(L)'
;MEYCLLMMEVYFQGRSGKGTIYVWASGNGGSKGDNCNCDGYTNSIYTLSVGSASQHGDFPWYGERCASTMTTAYSSGAYSDQKIVSTLLFFRLRTVH
;
A
#
# COMPACT_ATOMS: atom_id res chain seq x y z
N MET A 1 -14.13 -10.17 -10.29
CA MET A 1 -14.85 -9.27 -11.22
C MET A 1 -15.77 -8.29 -10.49
N GLU A 2 -16.46 -8.67 -9.41
CA GLU A 2 -17.33 -7.74 -8.65
C GLU A 2 -16.62 -6.51 -8.08
N TYR A 3 -15.41 -6.67 -7.54
CA TYR A 3 -14.69 -5.57 -6.88
C TYR A 3 -14.34 -4.42 -7.83
N CYS A 4 -14.04 -4.73 -9.10
CA CYS A 4 -13.70 -3.73 -10.11
C CYS A 4 -14.91 -2.86 -10.49
N LEU A 5 -16.11 -3.46 -10.55
CA LEU A 5 -17.36 -2.76 -10.84
C LEU A 5 -17.70 -1.74 -9.75
N LEU A 6 -17.58 -2.14 -8.48
CA LEU A 6 -17.84 -1.25 -7.35
C LEU A 6 -16.85 -0.08 -7.30
N MET A 7 -15.55 -0.34 -7.51
CA MET A 7 -14.54 0.72 -7.56
C MET A 7 -14.79 1.70 -8.69
N MET A 8 -15.22 1.22 -9.86
CA MET A 8 -15.52 2.06 -11.01
C MET A 8 -16.75 2.96 -10.74
N GLU A 9 -17.83 2.41 -10.18
CA GLU A 9 -19.03 3.18 -9.87
C GLU A 9 -18.75 4.31 -8.87
N VAL A 10 -18.08 3.98 -7.77
CA VAL A 10 -17.75 4.95 -6.72
C VAL A 10 -16.65 5.92 -7.18
N TYR A 11 -15.78 5.53 -8.12
CA TYR A 11 -14.88 6.46 -8.80
C TYR A 11 -15.68 7.56 -9.50
N PHE A 12 -16.61 7.21 -10.40
CA PHE A 12 -17.34 8.21 -11.19
C PHE A 12 -18.26 9.13 -10.37
N GLN A 13 -18.84 8.63 -9.28
CA GLN A 13 -19.77 9.42 -8.46
C GLN A 13 -19.07 10.21 -7.35
N GLY A 14 -17.88 9.78 -6.92
CA GLY A 14 -17.17 10.35 -5.79
C GLY A 14 -16.68 11.78 -6.00
N ARG A 15 -16.53 12.51 -4.89
CA ARG A 15 -15.97 13.87 -4.85
C ARG A 15 -16.68 14.83 -5.83
N SER A 16 -18.01 14.77 -5.88
CA SER A 16 -18.83 15.57 -6.80
C SER A 16 -18.47 15.35 -8.27
N GLY A 17 -18.24 14.09 -8.65
CA GLY A 17 -17.86 13.70 -10.01
C GLY A 17 -16.37 13.84 -10.35
N LYS A 18 -15.51 14.16 -9.38
CA LYS A 18 -14.05 14.33 -9.59
C LYS A 18 -13.25 13.04 -9.50
N GLY A 19 -13.87 11.90 -9.18
CA GLY A 19 -13.13 10.67 -8.90
C GLY A 19 -12.91 10.45 -7.41
N THR A 20 -13.32 9.29 -6.89
CA THR A 20 -12.81 8.78 -5.60
C THR A 20 -11.33 8.43 -5.72
N ILE A 21 -10.55 8.74 -4.68
CA ILE A 21 -9.13 8.40 -4.63
C ILE A 21 -8.96 7.16 -3.78
N TYR A 22 -8.56 6.06 -4.41
CA TYR A 22 -8.21 4.83 -3.71
C TYR A 22 -6.70 4.74 -3.57
N VAL A 23 -6.21 4.55 -2.35
CA VAL A 23 -4.79 4.33 -2.07
C VAL A 23 -4.65 2.91 -1.53
N TRP A 24 -3.72 2.14 -2.08
CA TRP A 24 -3.54 0.72 -1.73
C TRP A 24 -2.08 0.42 -1.44
N ALA A 25 -1.81 -0.44 -0.46
CA ALA A 25 -0.46 -0.93 -0.22
C ALA A 25 -0.10 -1.96 -1.31
N SER A 26 1.11 -1.89 -1.85
CA SER A 26 1.51 -2.78 -2.95
C SER A 26 1.54 -4.25 -2.53
N GLY A 27 1.95 -4.54 -1.29
CA GLY A 27 1.92 -5.89 -0.73
C GLY A 27 3.05 -6.18 0.25
N ASN A 28 2.95 -7.32 0.94
CA ASN A 28 3.86 -7.76 2.01
C ASN A 28 4.41 -9.19 1.80
N GLY A 29 4.20 -9.78 0.63
CA GLY A 29 4.60 -11.13 0.25
C GLY A 29 6.03 -11.27 -0.30
N GLY A 30 6.84 -10.21 -0.30
CA GLY A 30 8.16 -10.17 -0.95
C GLY A 30 9.11 -11.31 -0.57
N SER A 31 9.16 -11.71 0.70
CA SER A 31 10.00 -12.82 1.17
C SER A 31 9.54 -14.20 0.67
N LYS A 32 8.31 -14.29 0.16
CA LYS A 32 7.74 -15.48 -0.48
C LYS A 32 7.86 -15.43 -2.01
N GLY A 33 8.47 -14.37 -2.56
CA GLY A 33 8.56 -14.15 -4.00
C GLY A 33 7.25 -13.70 -4.65
N ASP A 34 6.35 -13.08 -3.87
CA ASP A 34 5.06 -12.63 -4.38
C ASP A 34 5.21 -11.43 -5.34
N ASN A 35 4.23 -11.28 -6.23
CA ASN A 35 4.18 -10.24 -7.22
C ASN A 35 2.83 -9.54 -7.17
N CYS A 36 2.85 -8.26 -6.80
CA CYS A 36 1.65 -7.47 -6.65
C CYS A 36 0.83 -7.29 -7.94
N ASN A 37 1.34 -7.58 -9.14
CA ASN A 37 0.49 -7.67 -10.34
C ASN A 37 -0.55 -8.80 -10.26
N CYS A 38 -0.36 -9.79 -9.38
CA CYS A 38 -1.30 -10.88 -9.10
C CYS A 38 -2.41 -10.48 -8.10
N ASP A 39 -2.31 -9.31 -7.46
CA ASP A 39 -3.37 -8.73 -6.65
C ASP A 39 -4.19 -7.73 -7.50
N GLY A 40 -5.46 -8.07 -7.71
CA GLY A 40 -6.38 -7.29 -8.54
C GLY A 40 -6.76 -5.92 -7.97
N TYR A 41 -6.51 -5.64 -6.70
CA TYR A 41 -6.68 -4.32 -6.11
C TYR A 41 -5.50 -3.43 -6.48
N THR A 42 -4.27 -3.83 -6.14
CA THR A 42 -3.06 -3.02 -6.44
C THR A 42 -2.77 -2.90 -7.94
N ASN A 43 -3.15 -3.88 -8.76
CA ASN A 43 -2.97 -3.85 -10.22
C ASN A 43 -4.13 -3.15 -10.95
N SER A 44 -5.08 -2.55 -10.23
CA SER A 44 -6.20 -1.82 -10.82
C SER A 44 -5.83 -0.39 -11.21
N ILE A 45 -6.24 0.04 -12.39
CA ILE A 45 -6.07 1.43 -12.86
C ILE A 45 -6.80 2.47 -11.99
N TYR A 46 -7.74 2.04 -11.16
CA TYR A 46 -8.49 2.91 -10.25
C TYR A 46 -7.79 3.11 -8.90
N THR A 47 -6.67 2.42 -8.66
CA THR A 47 -5.94 2.49 -7.39
C THR A 47 -4.59 3.16 -7.52
N LEU A 48 -4.26 3.99 -6.53
CA LEU A 48 -2.92 4.50 -6.28
C LEU A 48 -2.14 3.50 -5.42
N SER A 49 -1.41 2.58 -6.06
CA SER A 49 -0.56 1.61 -5.38
C SER A 49 0.73 2.25 -4.83
N VAL A 50 1.00 2.00 -3.55
CA VAL A 50 2.10 2.56 -2.76
C VAL A 50 2.96 1.44 -2.18
N GLY A 51 4.23 1.41 -2.54
CA GLY A 51 5.24 0.55 -1.96
C GLY A 51 5.89 1.14 -0.71
N SER A 52 6.82 0.38 -0.12
CA SER A 52 7.52 0.75 1.10
C SER A 52 9.02 0.95 0.88
N ALA A 53 9.60 1.90 1.60
CA ALA A 53 11.05 2.08 1.75
C ALA A 53 11.42 2.08 3.25
N SER A 54 12.60 1.53 3.57
CA SER A 54 13.14 1.57 4.94
C SER A 54 13.59 2.98 5.33
N GLN A 55 13.96 3.18 6.60
CA GLN A 55 14.57 4.43 7.06
C GLN A 55 15.79 4.85 6.22
N HIS A 56 16.52 3.88 5.67
CA HIS A 56 17.72 4.10 4.86
C HIS A 56 17.41 4.28 3.36
N GLY A 57 16.13 4.25 2.97
CA GLY A 57 15.71 4.31 1.58
C GLY A 57 15.82 2.96 0.86
N ASP A 58 16.10 1.89 1.57
CA ASP A 58 16.25 0.55 1.00
C ASP A 58 14.89 -0.11 0.78
N PHE A 59 14.84 -1.00 -0.23
CA PHE A 59 13.67 -1.82 -0.47
C PHE A 59 13.51 -2.87 0.66
N PRO A 60 12.39 -2.88 1.41
CA PRO A 60 12.23 -3.75 2.57
C PRO A 60 11.98 -5.21 2.17
N TRP A 61 12.35 -6.13 3.05
CA TRP A 61 12.28 -7.58 2.82
C TRP A 61 10.88 -8.13 2.54
N TYR A 62 9.83 -7.45 3.02
CA TYR A 62 8.44 -7.83 2.79
C TYR A 62 7.85 -7.22 1.51
N GLY A 63 8.47 -6.18 0.93
CA GLY A 63 7.90 -5.45 -0.20
C GLY A 63 7.79 -6.33 -1.45
N GLU A 64 6.68 -6.18 -2.18
CA GLU A 64 6.47 -6.84 -3.47
C GLU A 64 6.88 -5.90 -4.62
N ARG A 65 7.59 -6.44 -5.62
CA ARG A 65 8.02 -5.68 -6.81
C ARG A 65 7.04 -5.91 -7.94
N CYS A 66 6.41 -4.85 -8.44
CA CYS A 66 5.53 -4.95 -9.60
C CYS A 66 5.44 -3.64 -10.39
N ALA A 67 5.06 -3.76 -11.65
CA ALA A 67 4.90 -2.63 -12.57
C ALA A 67 3.72 -1.71 -12.21
N SER A 68 2.75 -2.21 -11.43
CA SER A 68 1.58 -1.44 -10.98
C SER A 68 1.85 -0.53 -9.79
N THR A 69 2.99 -0.68 -9.09
CA THR A 69 3.36 0.24 -8.00
C THR A 69 3.74 1.61 -8.57
N MET A 70 3.08 2.67 -8.12
CA MET A 70 3.29 4.03 -8.65
C MET A 70 4.24 4.89 -7.82
N THR A 71 4.26 4.68 -6.50
CA THR A 71 5.07 5.49 -5.60
C THR A 71 5.50 4.70 -4.38
N THR A 72 6.30 5.30 -3.52
CA THR A 72 6.85 4.69 -2.32
C THR A 72 6.77 5.65 -1.14
N ALA A 73 6.45 5.14 0.03
CA ALA A 73 6.47 5.86 1.29
C ALA A 73 7.38 5.14 2.30
N TYR A 74 7.89 5.88 3.28
CA TYR A 74 8.66 5.29 4.36
C TYR A 74 7.79 4.37 5.22
N SER A 75 8.36 3.24 5.62
CA SER A 75 7.76 2.22 6.48
C SER A 75 8.86 1.54 7.31
N SER A 76 8.57 0.38 7.91
CA SER A 76 9.56 -0.45 8.61
C SER A 76 10.55 -1.10 7.63
N GLY A 77 11.75 -1.40 8.12
CA GLY A 77 12.83 -2.05 7.37
C GLY A 77 13.54 -3.13 8.19
N ALA A 78 14.85 -3.00 8.30
CA ALA A 78 15.66 -3.89 9.14
C ALA A 78 15.30 -3.74 10.63
N TYR A 79 15.74 -4.69 11.47
CA TYR A 79 15.43 -4.69 12.90
C TYR A 79 15.94 -3.43 13.62
N SER A 80 17.06 -2.88 13.15
CA SER A 80 17.69 -1.65 13.66
C SER A 80 16.99 -0.36 13.20
N ASP A 81 16.13 -0.44 12.19
CA ASP A 81 15.54 0.75 11.57
C ASP A 81 14.42 1.31 12.44
N GLN A 82 14.26 2.62 12.38
CA GLN A 82 13.08 3.30 12.87
C GLN A 82 11.83 2.80 12.14
N LYS A 83 10.70 2.83 12.85
CA LYS A 83 9.41 2.34 12.38
C LYS A 83 8.37 3.44 12.47
N ILE A 84 7.19 3.17 11.92
CA ILE A 84 6.08 4.11 11.97
C ILE A 84 5.58 4.27 13.41
N VAL A 85 5.47 5.52 13.86
CA VAL A 85 4.82 5.89 15.12
C VAL A 85 3.38 6.27 14.81
N SER A 86 2.44 5.59 15.45
CA SER A 86 1.02 5.88 15.30
C SER A 86 0.27 5.58 16.59
N THR A 87 -1.03 5.90 16.60
CA THR A 87 -1.95 5.51 17.67
C THR A 87 -2.17 4.01 17.64
N LEU A 88 -2.03 3.35 18.79
CA LEU A 88 -2.38 1.95 19.00
C LEU A 88 -3.77 1.82 19.62
N LEU A 89 -4.36 0.63 19.51
CA LEU A 89 -5.53 0.24 20.30
C LEU A 89 -5.31 0.58 21.79
N PHE A 90 -6.36 1.05 22.45
CA PHE A 90 -6.32 1.60 23.82
C PHE A 90 -5.61 2.97 23.97
N PHE A 91 -5.59 3.78 22.91
CA PHE A 91 -5.08 5.17 22.92
C PHE A 91 -3.62 5.32 23.39
N ARG A 92 -2.79 4.28 23.16
CA ARG A 92 -1.37 4.35 23.49
C ARG A 92 -0.55 4.68 22.25
N LEU A 93 0.37 5.64 22.34
CA LEU A 93 1.37 5.85 21.29
C LEU A 93 2.45 4.76 21.40
N ARG A 94 2.72 4.04 20.31
CA ARG A 94 3.86 3.12 20.18
C ARG A 94 4.36 3.07 18.74
N THR A 95 5.62 2.71 18.57
CA THR A 95 6.16 2.21 17.29
C THR A 95 5.54 0.85 16.96
N VAL A 96 5.06 0.67 15.73
CA VAL A 96 4.49 -0.61 15.28
C VAL A 96 5.63 -1.61 15.03
N HIS A 97 5.53 -2.83 15.57
CA HIS A 97 6.59 -3.86 15.53
C HIS A 97 6.88 -4.37 14.12
#